data_AF-A0A7Z8LF26-F1
#
_entry.id   AF-A0A7Z8LF26-F1
#
_cell.length_a   1.000
_cell.length_b   1.000
_cell.length_c   1.000
_cell.angle_alpha   90.00
_cell.angle_beta   90.00
_cell.angle_gamma   90.00
#
_symmetry.space_group_name_H-M   'P 1'
#
loop_
_entity.id
_entity.type
_entity.pdbx_description
1 polymer ?
#
loop_
_entity_poly.entity_id
_entity_poly.type
_entity_poly.pdbx_seq_one_letter_code
_entity_poly.pdbx_strand_id
1 'polypeptide(L)' 'FGTTPSTHDVRGSNFVHIGVVGDRVPGRALVVGALDNLCKGSSGQAVQNANLMLGLEETAGLMGAPVFP' A
#
# COMPACT_ATOMS: atom_id res chain seq x y z
N PHE A 1 2.63 18.60 -9.43
CA PHE A 1 2.43 17.74 -8.25
C PHE A 1 1.53 16.58 -8.66
N GLY A 2 1.76 15.37 -8.15
CA GLY A 2 0.91 14.21 -8.45
C GLY A 2 -0.43 14.24 -7.70
N THR A 3 -1.31 13.30 -8.00
CA THR A 3 -2.58 13.10 -7.29
C THR A 3 -2.31 12.52 -5.90
N THR A 4 -2.96 13.05 -4.87
CA THR A 4 -2.89 12.48 -3.51
C THR A 4 -3.54 11.09 -3.48
N PRO A 5 -2.88 10.06 -2.94
CA PRO A 5 -3.47 8.72 -2.83
C PRO A 5 -4.79 8.69 -2.05
N SER A 6 -5.74 7.89 -2.51
CA SER A 6 -7.00 7.62 -1.81
C SER A 6 -7.02 6.19 -1.25
N THR A 7 -7.67 6.00 -0.10
CA THR A 7 -7.89 4.66 0.49
C THR A 7 -8.82 3.80 -0.36
N HIS A 8 -9.69 4.40 -1.17
CA HIS A 8 -10.54 3.67 -2.12
C HIS A 8 -9.73 2.95 -3.21
N ASP A 9 -8.59 3.52 -3.62
CA ASP A 9 -7.80 2.99 -4.73
C ASP A 9 -7.00 1.73 -4.37
N VAL A 10 -7.00 1.33 -3.10
CA VAL A 10 -6.20 0.21 -2.55
C VAL A 10 -7.05 -0.83 -1.81
N ARG A 11 -8.36 -0.63 -1.74
CA ARG A 11 -9.29 -1.48 -1.01
C ARG A 11 -9.23 -2.94 -1.48
N GLY A 12 -9.15 -3.86 -0.54
CA GLY A 12 -9.08 -5.30 -0.80
C GLY A 12 -7.77 -5.77 -1.44
N SER A 13 -6.76 -4.90 -1.55
CA SER A 13 -5.47 -5.24 -2.16
C SER A 13 -4.32 -5.25 -1.15
N ASN A 14 -3.21 -5.85 -1.55
CA ASN A 14 -1.97 -5.80 -0.78
C ASN A 14 -1.06 -4.61 -1.19
N PHE A 15 -1.60 -3.61 -1.89
CA PHE A 15 -0.85 -2.44 -2.36
C PHE A 15 -0.80 -1.32 -1.32
N VAL A 16 0.24 -0.49 -1.43
CA VAL A 16 0.35 0.81 -0.77
C VAL A 16 0.60 1.85 -1.84
N HIS A 17 -0.25 2.87 -1.93
CA HIS A 17 -0.01 4.02 -2.79
C HIS A 17 0.64 5.13 -1.97
N ILE A 18 1.78 5.65 -2.44
CA ILE A 18 2.55 6.70 -1.78
C ILE A 18 2.59 7.93 -2.68
N GLY A 19 2.15 9.06 -2.13
CA GLY A 19 2.24 10.38 -2.75
C GLY A 19 3.17 11.28 -1.95
N VAL A 20 4.00 12.06 -2.65
CA VAL A 20 4.94 13.00 -2.03
C VAL A 20 4.78 14.37 -2.67
N VAL A 21 4.61 15.40 -1.84
CA VAL A 21 4.52 16.79 -2.27
C VAL A 21 5.39 17.69 -1.39
N GLY A 22 5.86 18.81 -1.94
CA GLY A 22 6.52 19.83 -1.13
C GLY A 22 5.54 20.43 -0.11
N ASP A 23 6.00 20.67 1.12
CA ASP A 23 5.22 21.37 2.13
C ASP A 23 5.32 22.90 1.94
N ARG A 24 4.44 23.65 2.60
CA ARG A 24 4.48 25.12 2.67
C ARG A 24 5.69 25.62 3.44
N VAL A 25 6.26 24.78 4.32
CA VAL A 25 7.50 25.07 5.04
C VAL A 25 8.70 24.68 4.17
N PRO A 26 9.60 25.62 3.83
CA PRO A 26 10.79 25.32 3.04
C PRO A 26 11.61 24.18 3.64
N GLY A 27 12.07 23.27 2.79
CA GLY A 27 12.87 22.11 3.20
C GLY A 27 12.05 20.94 3.80
N ARG A 28 10.71 21.02 3.84
CA ARG A 28 9.84 19.92 4.28
C ARG A 28 9.04 19.32 3.13
N ALA A 29 8.76 18.02 3.22
CA ALA A 29 7.85 17.29 2.35
C ALA A 29 6.67 16.73 3.15
N LEU A 30 5.50 16.70 2.53
CA LEU A 30 4.35 15.93 2.99
C LEU A 30 4.32 14.61 2.24
N VAL A 31 4.37 13.51 2.98
CA VAL A 31 4.27 12.14 2.47
C VAL A 31 2.92 11.57 2.91
N VAL A 32 2.14 11.08 1.96
CA VAL A 32 0.83 10.46 2.19
C VAL A 32 0.90 9.00 1.72
N GLY A 33 0.58 8.07 2.61
CA GLY A 33 0.44 6.65 2.28
C GLY A 33 -1.01 6.20 2.45
N ALA A 34 -1.54 5.50 1.45
CA ALA A 34 -2.85 4.85 1.51
C ALA A 34 -2.68 3.33 1.35
N LEU A 35 -3.30 2.56 2.24
CA LEU A 35 -3.35 1.10 2.22
C LEU A 35 -4.69 0.60 2.74
N ASP A 36 -5.06 -0.63 2.42
CA ASP A 36 -6.15 -1.34 3.09
C ASP A 36 -5.66 -1.92 4.42
N ASN A 37 -6.31 -1.56 5.53
CA ASN A 37 -5.86 -1.91 6.87
C ASN A 37 -6.08 -3.40 7.22
N LEU A 38 -6.99 -4.10 6.54
CA LEU A 38 -7.25 -5.53 6.76
C LEU A 38 -6.40 -6.41 5.84
N CYS A 39 -6.12 -5.95 4.62
CA CYS A 39 -5.18 -6.60 3.71
C CYS A 39 -3.75 -6.19 4.06
N LYS A 40 -3.17 -5.20 3.39
CA LYS A 40 -1.77 -4.79 3.58
C LYS A 40 -1.45 -4.35 5.01
N GLY A 41 -2.43 -3.83 5.75
CA GLY A 41 -2.25 -3.48 7.16
C GLY A 41 -2.29 -4.67 8.13
N SER A 42 -2.70 -5.86 7.68
CA SER A 42 -2.84 -7.03 8.55
C SER A 42 -2.64 -8.36 7.78
N SER A 43 -3.72 -9.02 7.35
CA SER A 43 -3.67 -10.40 6.83
C SER A 43 -2.80 -10.57 5.58
N GLY A 44 -2.83 -9.60 4.66
CA GLY A 44 -2.00 -9.61 3.45
C GLY A 44 -0.52 -9.49 3.78
N GLN A 45 -0.15 -8.66 4.76
CA GLN A 45 1.23 -8.59 5.25
C GLN A 45 1.66 -9.86 5.96
N ALA A 46 0.76 -10.52 6.71
CA ALA A 46 1.05 -11.80 7.34
C ALA A 46 1.35 -12.88 6.30
N VAL A 47 0.56 -12.96 5.23
CA VAL A 47 0.82 -13.86 4.09
C VAL A 47 2.13 -13.49 3.38
N GLN A 48 2.42 -12.20 3.17
CA GLN A 48 3.67 -11.76 2.57
C GLN A 48 4.90 -12.19 3.39
N ASN A 49 4.82 -12.06 4.71
CA ASN A 49 5.87 -12.55 5.62
C ASN A 49 5.96 -14.08 5.56
N ALA A 50 4.84 -14.80 5.52
CA ALA A 50 4.84 -16.26 5.41
C ALA A 50 5.45 -16.74 4.08
N ASN A 51 5.18 -16.06 2.96
CA ASN A 51 5.80 -16.34 1.67
C ASN A 51 7.32 -16.29 1.79
N LEU A 52 7.86 -15.22 2.39
CA LEU A 52 9.31 -15.08 2.62
C LEU A 52 9.86 -16.19 3.53
N MET A 53 9.17 -16.51 4.64
CA MET A 53 9.59 -17.55 5.58
C MET A 53 9.61 -18.95 4.95
N LEU A 54 8.73 -19.21 3.99
CA LEU A 54 8.60 -20.49 3.29
C LEU A 54 9.43 -20.54 2.00
N GLY A 55 10.17 -19.48 1.65
CA GLY A 55 10.97 -19.41 0.42
C GLY A 55 10.13 -19.32 -0.86
N LEU A 56 8.89 -18.84 -0.76
CA LEU A 56 8.00 -18.57 -1.89
C LEU A 56 8.26 -17.17 -2.46
N GLU A 57 7.71 -16.89 -3.64
CA GLU A 57 7.67 -15.53 -4.17
C GLU A 57 6.88 -14.63 -3.20
N GLU A 58 7.46 -13.50 -2.79
CA GLU A 58 6.85 -12.59 -1.81
C GLU A 58 5.43 -12.16 -2.19
N THR A 59 5.17 -12.00 -3.49
CA THR A 59 3.90 -11.56 -4.09
C THR A 59 2.88 -12.68 -4.30
N ALA A 60 3.26 -13.95 -4.04
CA ALA A 60 2.40 -15.11 -4.30
C ALA A 60 1.06 -14.96 -3.56
N GLY A 61 -0.05 -14.99 -4.33
CA GLY A 61 -1.40 -14.83 -3.80
C GLY A 61 -1.80 -13.40 -3.41
N LEU A 62 -0.97 -12.39 -3.67
CA LEU A 62 -1.16 -11.01 -3.19
C LEU A 62 -1.32 -9.96 -4.31
N MET A 63 -1.28 -10.37 -5.58
CA MET A 63 -1.38 -9.48 -6.75
C MET A 63 -2.82 -9.21 -7.20
N GLY A 64 -3.80 -9.43 -6.32
CA GLY A 64 -5.20 -9.08 -6.59
C GLY A 64 -5.35 -7.57 -6.79
N ALA A 65 -6.03 -7.18 -7.87
CA ALA A 65 -6.34 -5.77 -8.12
C ALA A 65 -7.25 -5.21 -7.01
N PRO A 66 -7.12 -3.92 -6.66
CA PRO A 66 -8.06 -3.26 -5.78
C PRO A 66 -9.50 -3.39 -6.27
N VAL A 67 -10.43 -3.48 -5.33
CA VAL A 67 -11.87 -3.51 -5.64
C VAL A 67 -12.39 -2.08 -5.64
N PHE A 68 -13.10 -1.73 -6.71
CA PHE A 68 -13.78 -0.46 -6.87
C PHE A 68 -15.27 -0.70 -7.14
N PRO A 69 -16.20 0.11 -6.59
CA PRO A 69 -16.05 1.13 -5.54
C PRO A 69 -16.13 0.59 -4.09
#